data_AF-A0AAW2JEL7-F1
#
_entry.id   AF-A0AAW2JEL7-F1
#
_cell.length_a   1.000
_cell.length_b   1.000
_cell.length_c   1.000
_cell.angle_alpha   90.00
_cell.angle_beta   90.00
_cell.angle_gamma   90.00
#
_symmetry.space_group_name_H-M   'P 1'
#
loop_
_entity.id
_entity.type
_entity.pdbx_description
1 polymer ?
#
loop_
_entity_poly.entity_id
_entity_poly.type
_entity_poly.pdbx_seq_one_letter_code
_entity_poly.pdbx_strand_id
1 'polypeptide(L)'
;MEWKASSFRFQHMWAKQLGYLEVMRQNWQYLTLGSGMVRLQQKLIRLKHCLKDWNKIVFGNVVDRVVAAERNLQDADEVYDLDLVTARLWSGIGVRQN
;
A
#
# COMPACT_ATOMS: atom_id res chain seq x y z
N MET A 1 15.34 -15.21 16.87
CA MET A 1 14.43 -14.54 15.92
C MET A 1 15.23 -14.16 14.69
N GLU A 2 15.07 -14.89 13.58
CA GLU A 2 15.75 -14.56 12.32
C GLU A 2 15.01 -13.42 11.61
N TRP A 3 15.64 -12.25 11.53
CA TRP A 3 15.17 -11.17 10.65
C TRP A 3 15.56 -11.50 9.22
N LYS A 4 14.64 -12.15 8.48
CA LYS A 4 14.84 -12.40 7.05
C LYS A 4 14.52 -11.14 6.26
N ALA A 5 15.52 -10.57 5.59
CA ALA A 5 15.31 -9.44 4.68
C ALA A 5 14.32 -9.86 3.58
N SER A 6 13.21 -9.14 3.47
CA SER A 6 12.19 -9.40 2.44
C SER A 6 12.81 -9.23 1.05
N SER A 7 12.63 -10.25 0.20
CA SER A 7 13.11 -10.20 -1.19
C SER A 7 12.35 -9.13 -1.97
N PHE A 8 13.04 -8.52 -2.94
CA PHE A 8 12.38 -7.56 -3.83
C PHE A 8 11.36 -8.31 -4.68
N ARG A 9 10.10 -7.90 -4.61
CA ARG A 9 9.02 -8.44 -5.45
C ARG A 9 8.47 -7.35 -6.33
N PHE A 10 8.41 -7.65 -7.63
CA PHE A 10 7.73 -6.79 -8.59
C PHE A 10 6.25 -6.67 -8.23
N GLN A 11 5.72 -5.45 -8.24
CA GLN A 11 4.31 -5.21 -7.95
C GLN A 11 3.57 -4.92 -9.25
N HIS A 12 2.49 -5.68 -9.50
CA HIS A 12 1.69 -5.54 -10.72
C HIS A 12 1.12 -4.12 -10.90
N MET A 13 0.83 -3.42 -9.80
CA MET A 13 0.33 -2.04 -9.82
C MET A 13 1.28 -1.07 -10.52
N TRP A 14 2.60 -1.33 -10.50
CA TRP A 14 3.57 -0.46 -11.16
C TRP A 14 3.33 -0.43 -12.67
N ALA A 15 3.03 -1.57 -13.29
CA ALA A 15 2.77 -1.66 -14.73
C ALA A 15 1.51 -0.89 -15.17
N LYS A 16 0.59 -0.60 -14.24
CA LYS A 16 -0.66 0.13 -14.52
C LYS A 16 -0.54 1.65 -14.39
N GLN A 17 0.54 2.14 -13.78
CA GLN A 17 0.73 3.57 -13.55
C GLN A 17 1.35 4.28 -14.74
N LEU A 18 0.85 5.47 -15.01
CA LEU A 18 1.43 6.38 -15.98
C LEU A 18 2.85 6.77 -15.52
N GLY A 19 3.83 6.60 -16.40
CA GLY A 19 5.23 6.91 -16.11
C GLY A 19 6.11 5.72 -15.72
N TYR A 20 5.57 4.54 -15.45
CA TYR A 20 6.38 3.35 -15.16
C TYR A 20 7.37 3.00 -16.29
N LEU A 21 6.90 3.02 -17.53
CA LEU A 21 7.75 2.75 -18.70
C LEU A 21 8.85 3.81 -18.85
N GLU A 22 8.55 5.06 -18.50
CA GLU A 22 9.52 6.14 -18.56
C GLU A 22 10.62 5.95 -17.51
N VAL A 23 10.26 5.59 -16.27
CA VAL A 23 11.21 5.25 -15.21
C VAL A 23 12.11 4.09 -15.63
N MET A 24 11.54 3.04 -16.22
CA MET A 24 12.30 1.91 -16.77
C MET A 24 13.27 2.34 -17.86
N ARG A 25 12.79 3.14 -18.82
CA ARG A 25 13.58 3.63 -19.96
C ARG A 25 14.75 4.48 -19.49
N GLN A 26 14.51 5.46 -18.61
CA GLN A 26 15.55 6.31 -18.04
C GLN A 26 16.60 5.49 -17.30
N ASN A 27 16.18 4.53 -16.46
CA ASN A 27 17.12 3.64 -15.77
C ASN A 27 17.96 2.82 -16.75
N TRP A 28 17.38 2.35 -17.86
CA TRP A 28 18.10 1.54 -18.84
C TRP A 28 19.07 2.36 -19.69
N GLN A 29 18.74 3.60 -20.00
CA GLN A 29 19.59 4.52 -20.76
C GLN A 29 20.76 5.07 -19.94
N TYR A 30 20.64 5.10 -18.61
CA TYR A 30 21.71 5.59 -17.75
C TYR A 30 23.01 4.79 -17.93
N LEU A 31 24.12 5.54 -18.12
CA LEU A 31 25.44 5.00 -18.35
C LEU A 31 25.84 4.09 -17.19
N THR A 32 26.32 2.90 -17.50
CA THR A 32 26.66 1.89 -16.50
C THR A 32 27.99 1.27 -16.88
N LEU A 33 28.97 1.37 -15.99
CA LEU A 33 30.34 0.93 -16.23
C LEU A 33 30.45 -0.60 -16.09
N GLY A 34 31.49 -1.20 -16.66
CA GLY A 34 31.73 -2.65 -16.62
C GLY A 34 31.26 -3.38 -17.88
N SER A 35 31.45 -4.71 -17.89
CA SER A 35 31.18 -5.58 -19.05
C SER A 35 30.13 -6.64 -18.74
N GLY A 36 29.44 -7.10 -19.80
CA GLY A 36 28.48 -8.21 -19.77
C GLY A 36 27.52 -8.17 -18.57
N MET A 37 27.61 -9.20 -17.73
CA MET A 37 26.74 -9.41 -16.57
C MET A 37 26.88 -8.37 -15.46
N VAL A 38 28.07 -7.80 -15.27
CA VAL A 38 28.28 -6.77 -14.24
C VAL A 38 27.44 -5.54 -14.56
N ARG A 39 27.39 -5.16 -15.83
CA ARG A 39 26.58 -4.02 -16.30
C ARG A 39 25.08 -4.27 -16.11
N LEU A 40 24.62 -5.49 -16.38
CA LEU A 40 23.24 -5.88 -16.17
C LEU A 40 22.88 -5.87 -14.68
N GLN A 41 23.71 -6.47 -13.83
CA GLN A 41 23.52 -6.50 -12.38
C GLN A 41 23.40 -5.08 -11.82
N GLN A 42 24.28 -4.15 -12.23
CA GLN A 42 24.23 -2.76 -11.80
C GLN A 42 22.93 -2.06 -12.24
N LYS A 43 22.48 -2.28 -13.47
CA LYS A 43 21.20 -1.74 -13.96
C LYS A 43 20.02 -2.24 -13.14
N LEU A 44 20.02 -3.52 -12.74
CA LEU A 44 18.97 -4.13 -11.92
C LEU A 44 18.99 -3.64 -10.46
N ILE A 45 20.18 -3.48 -9.86
CA ILE A 45 20.32 -2.92 -8.51
C ILE A 45 19.78 -1.48 -8.48
N ARG A 46 20.18 -0.66 -9.45
CA ARG A 46 19.68 0.72 -9.56
C ARG A 46 18.18 0.75 -9.75
N LEU A 47 17.65 -0.11 -10.63
CA LEU A 47 16.22 -0.22 -10.88
C LEU A 47 15.43 -0.56 -9.62
N LYS A 48 15.94 -1.50 -8.82
CA LYS A 48 15.34 -1.88 -7.54
C LYS A 48 15.21 -0.69 -6.59
N HIS A 49 16.24 0.15 -6.49
CA HIS A 49 16.19 1.35 -5.64
C HIS A 49 15.24 2.40 -6.21
N CYS A 50 15.35 2.69 -7.52
CA CYS A 50 14.48 3.63 -8.20
C CYS A 50 12.99 3.25 -8.04
N LEU A 51 12.64 1.98 -8.19
CA LEU A 51 11.26 1.51 -7.99
C LEU A 51 10.81 1.60 -6.53
N LYS A 52 11.70 1.37 -5.56
CA LYS A 52 11.35 1.56 -4.14
C LYS A 52 11.03 3.01 -3.82
N ASP A 53 11.83 3.94 -4.33
CA ASP A 53 11.63 5.36 -4.10
C ASP A 53 10.40 5.87 -4.86
N TRP A 54 10.28 5.50 -6.13
CA TRP A 54 9.12 5.82 -6.96
C TRP A 54 7.82 5.26 -6.37
N ASN A 55 7.84 4.06 -5.80
CA ASN A 55 6.69 3.49 -5.11
C ASN A 55 6.21 4.37 -3.94
N LYS A 56 7.15 4.93 -3.17
CA LYS A 56 6.81 5.87 -2.09
C LYS A 56 6.28 7.20 -2.63
N ILE A 57 6.82 7.71 -3.73
CA ILE A 57 6.41 9.00 -4.30
C ILE A 57 5.02 8.91 -4.92
N VAL A 58 4.77 7.88 -5.74
CA VAL A 58 3.52 7.74 -6.50
C VAL A 58 2.37 7.22 -5.64
N PHE A 59 2.65 6.24 -4.78
CA PHE A 59 1.59 5.58 -4.02
C PHE A 59 1.57 5.99 -2.54
N GLY A 60 2.61 6.67 -2.05
CA GLY A 60 2.74 7.00 -0.63
C GLY A 60 2.89 5.75 0.23
N ASN A 61 2.47 5.86 1.49
CA ASN A 61 2.32 4.71 2.37
C ASN A 61 0.95 4.07 2.16
N VAL A 62 0.82 3.27 1.09
CA VAL A 62 -0.43 2.52 0.80
C VAL A 62 -0.84 1.66 1.99
N VAL A 63 0.14 1.14 2.72
CA VAL A 63 -0.10 0.35 3.94
C VAL A 63 -0.83 1.19 4.98
N ASP A 64 -0.39 2.42 5.25
CA ASP A 64 -1.07 3.29 6.21
C ASP A 64 -2.49 3.64 5.76
N ARG A 65 -2.71 3.82 4.46
CA ARG A 65 -4.05 4.10 3.92
C ARG A 65 -4.97 2.89 4.06
N VAL A 66 -4.46 1.68 3.87
CA VAL A 66 -5.21 0.43 4.09
C VAL A 66 -5.53 0.27 5.56
N VAL A 67 -4.55 0.43 6.46
CA VAL A 67 -4.76 0.32 7.91
C VAL A 67 -5.76 1.37 8.41
N ALA A 68 -5.67 2.62 7.92
CA ALA A 68 -6.64 3.65 8.27
C ALA A 68 -8.04 3.32 7.77
N ALA A 69 -8.17 2.77 6.56
CA ALA A 69 -9.46 2.34 6.03
C ALA A 69 -10.06 1.17 6.81
N GLU A 70 -9.24 0.18 7.18
CA GLU A 70 -9.64 -0.95 8.03
C GLU A 70 -10.11 -0.47 9.40
N ARG A 71 -9.39 0.47 10.02
CA ARG A 71 -9.76 1.04 11.31
C ARG A 71 -11.08 1.81 11.25
N ASN A 72 -11.29 2.62 10.21
CA ASN A 72 -12.56 3.34 10.03
C ASN A 72 -13.74 2.38 9.83
N LEU A 73 -13.53 1.25 9.17
CA LEU A 73 -14.56 0.22 9.01
C LEU A 73 -14.92 -0.40 10.36
N GLN A 74 -13.90 -0.73 11.17
CA GLN A 74 -14.09 -1.26 12.51
C GLN A 74 -14.84 -0.27 13.43
N ASP A 75 -14.46 1.01 13.40
CA ASP A 75 -15.13 2.05 14.18
C ASP A 75 -16.60 2.22 13.75
N ALA A 76 -16.89 2.13 12.45
CA ALA A 76 -18.25 2.21 11.92
C ALA A 76 -19.11 0.99 12.31
N ASP A 77 -18.54 -0.22 12.29
CA ASP A 77 -19.20 -1.44 12.74
C ASP A 77 -19.54 -1.38 14.24
N GLU A 78 -18.61 -0.88 15.08
CA GLU A 78 -18.85 -0.70 16.52
C GLU A 78 -19.98 0.31 16.80
N VAL A 79 -20.04 1.41 16.05
CA VAL A 79 -21.13 2.39 16.18
C VAL A 79 -22.47 1.79 15.80
N TYR A 80 -22.52 0.99 14.74
CA TYR A 80 -23.75 0.32 14.30
C TYR A 80 -24.25 -0.70 15.33
N ASP A 81 -23.35 -1.50 15.90
CA ASP A 81 -23.70 -2.45 16.97
C ASP A 81 -24.21 -1.73 18.23
N LEU A 82 -23.60 -0.61 18.61
CA LEU A 82 -24.07 0.21 19.73
C LEU A 82 -25.46 0.80 19.46
N ASP A 83 -25.71 1.30 18.26
CA ASP A 83 -27.01 1.88 17.88
C ASP A 83 -28.14 0.82 17.83
N LEU A 84 -27.82 -0.41 17.41
CA LEU A 84 -28.75 -1.54 17.50
C LEU A 84 -29.07 -1.89 18.95
N VAL A 85 -28.08 -1.88 19.83
CA VAL A 85 -28.27 -2.17 21.26
C VAL A 85 -29.09 -1.07 21.93
N THR A 86 -28.81 0.21 21.68
CA THR A 86 -29.58 1.32 22.23
C THR A 86 -31.02 1.30 21.71
N ALA A 87 -31.24 1.13 20.40
CA ALA A 87 -32.57 1.01 19.82
C ALA A 87 -33.38 -0.15 20.44
N ARG A 88 -32.72 -1.28 20.72
CA ARG A 88 -33.34 -2.43 21.39
C ARG A 88 -33.66 -2.14 22.86
N LEU A 89 -32.80 -1.42 23.57
CA LEU A 89 -33.07 -0.97 24.94
C LEU A 89 -34.24 0.03 24.99
N TRP A 90 -34.29 1.00 24.08
CA TRP A 90 -35.41 1.93 23.96
C TRP A 90 -36.73 1.24 23.57
N SER A 91 -36.67 0.16 22.78
CA SER A 91 -37.87 -0.64 22.48
C SER A 91 -38.40 -1.44 23.68
N GLY A 92 -37.54 -1.77 24.65
CA GLY A 92 -37.91 -2.48 25.89
C GLY A 92 -38.35 -1.54 27.02
N ILE A 93 -37.86 -0.30 27.04
CA ILE A 93 -38.30 0.76 27.96
C ILE A 93 -39.53 1.39 27.31
N GLY A 94 -40.70 0.77 27.47
CA GLY A 94 -41.96 1.27 26.92
C GLY A 94 -42.32 2.66 27.45
N VAL A 95 -41.79 3.70 26.81
CA VAL A 95 -42.27 5.07 26.96
C VAL A 95 -43.54 5.18 26.11
N ARG A 96 -44.69 5.01 26.76
CA ARG A 96 -45.98 5.41 26.19
C ARG A 96 -45.90 6.91 25.88
N GLN A 97 -45.88 7.26 24.60
CA GLN A 97 -46.26 8.60 24.18
C GLN A 97 -47.75 8.76 24.50
N ASN A 98 -48.06 9.75 25.33
CA ASN A 98 -49.40 10.27 25.58
C ASN A 98 -49.51 11.60 24.85
#